data_AF-A0A832L517-F1
#
_entry.id   AF-A0A832L517-F1
#
_cell.length_a   1.000
_cell.length_b   1.000
_cell.length_c   1.000
_cell.angle_alpha   90.00
_cell.angle_beta   90.00
_cell.angle_gamma   90.00
#
_symmetry.space_group_name_H-M   'P 1'
#
loop_
_entity.id
_entity.type
_entity.pdbx_description
1 polymer ?
#
loop_
_entity_poly.entity_id
_entity_poly.type
_entity_poly.pdbx_seq_one_letter_code
_entity_poly.pdbx_strand_id
1 'polypeptide(L)'
;MESISQLMEQAIQNNASVALDQEKYNREFDEMAERFNSVKEKYDAINEKIEDKKIRHIQAGRFIKTLLTEDETTTFSPLLWQSLFDYAKVSRDGKITFVFRNGMEI
;
A
#
# COMPACT_ATOMS: atom_id res chain seq x y z
N MET A 1 27.21 1.59 15.39
CA MET A 1 26.10 2.45 15.85
C MET A 1 25.02 1.52 16.36
N GLU A 2 24.63 1.64 17.63
CA GLU A 2 23.50 0.89 18.19
C GLU A 2 22.18 1.38 17.59
N SER A 3 21.23 0.47 17.44
CA SER A 3 19.86 0.79 17.01
C SER A 3 19.07 1.45 18.15
N ILE A 4 18.03 2.23 17.81
CA ILE A 4 17.14 2.85 18.80
C ILE A 4 16.51 1.79 19.72
N SER A 5 16.17 0.62 19.19
CA SER A 5 15.65 -0.49 20.00
C SER A 5 16.66 -0.98 21.04
N GLN A 6 17.95 -1.08 20.69
CA GLN A 6 19.00 -1.45 21.64
C GLN A 6 19.20 -0.36 22.72
N LEU A 7 19.14 0.92 22.34
CA LEU A 7 19.23 2.03 23.29
C LEU A 7 18.04 2.05 24.26
N MET A 8 16.83 1.77 23.77
CA MET A 8 15.63 1.65 24.61
C MET A 8 15.72 0.46 25.58
N GLU A 9 16.17 -0.70 25.12
CA GLU A 9 16.40 -1.87 25.99
C GLU A 9 17.42 -1.57 27.09
N GLN A 10 18.52 -0.91 26.74
CA GLN A 10 19.54 -0.53 27.71
C GLN A 10 19.03 0.51 28.71
N ALA A 11 18.22 1.48 28.27
CA ALA A 11 17.58 2.46 29.15
C ALA A 11 16.64 1.79 30.16
N ILE A 12 15.84 0.82 29.71
CA ILE A 12 14.94 0.03 30.56
C ILE A 12 15.75 -0.77 31.60
N GLN A 13 16.81 -1.46 31.18
CA GLN A 13 17.67 -2.23 32.08
C GLN A 13 18.35 -1.36 33.14
N ASN A 14 18.81 -0.16 32.74
CA ASN A 14 19.43 0.79 33.65
C ASN A 14 18.43 1.31 34.69
N ASN A 15 17.21 1.69 34.28
CA ASN A 15 16.15 2.14 35.20
C ASN A 15 15.70 1.03 36.17
N ALA A 16 15.74 -0.23 35.73
CA ALA A 16 15.43 -1.38 36.58
C ALA A 16 16.54 -1.70 37.60
N SER A 17 17.80 -1.36 37.28
CA SER A 17 18.97 -1.72 38.10
C SER A 17 19.41 -0.62 39.05
N VAL A 18 19.12 0.65 38.73
CA VAL A 18 19.54 1.83 39.48
C VAL A 18 18.38 2.80 39.60
N ALA A 19 18.16 3.38 40.78
CA ALA A 19 17.19 4.45 40.95
C ALA A 19 17.62 5.70 40.15
N LEU A 20 16.91 5.99 39.07
CA LEU A 20 17.12 7.16 38.21
C LEU A 20 16.16 8.30 38.57
N ASP A 21 16.56 9.52 38.21
CA ASP A 21 15.64 10.65 38.11
C ASP A 21 14.55 10.32 37.07
N GLN A 22 13.32 10.23 37.55
CA GLN A 22 12.20 9.77 36.74
C GLN A 22 11.77 10.80 35.69
N GLU A 23 11.91 12.10 35.95
CA GLU A 23 11.58 13.12 34.96
C GLU A 23 12.59 13.08 33.81
N LYS A 24 13.87 12.95 34.14
CA LYS A 24 14.92 12.84 33.13
C LYS A 24 14.80 11.56 32.30
N TYR A 25 14.58 10.42 32.96
CA TYR A 25 14.41 9.13 32.29
C TYR A 25 13.23 9.17 31.31
N ASN A 26 12.06 9.65 31.76
CA ASN A 26 10.87 9.70 30.92
C ASN A 26 11.08 10.56 29.68
N ARG A 27 11.68 11.74 29.82
CA ARG A 27 11.98 12.61 28.67
C ARG A 27 12.88 11.93 27.64
N GLU A 28 13.98 11.33 28.09
CA GLU A 28 14.94 10.66 27.19
C GLU A 28 14.30 9.41 26.53
N PHE A 29 13.47 8.69 27.27
CA PHE A 29 12.76 7.52 26.74
C PHE A 29 11.67 7.89 25.74
N ASP A 30 10.90 8.96 26.01
CA ASP A 30 9.85 9.47 25.12
C ASP A 30 10.45 9.93 23.79
N GLU A 31 11.58 10.64 23.80
CA GLU A 31 12.29 11.04 22.58
C GLU A 31 12.72 9.82 21.73
N MET A 32 13.21 8.77 22.39
CA MET A 32 13.56 7.51 21.70
C MET A 32 12.32 6.81 21.13
N ALA A 33 11.23 6.77 21.89
CA ALA A 33 9.97 6.16 21.48
C ALA A 33 9.34 6.90 20.29
N GLU A 34 9.32 8.24 20.31
CA GLU A 34 8.84 9.07 19.19
C GLU A 34 9.65 8.79 17.93
N ARG A 35 10.98 8.77 18.03
CA ARG A 35 11.85 8.51 16.88
C ARG A 35 11.62 7.10 16.33
N PHE A 36 11.50 6.10 17.19
CA PHE A 36 11.19 4.73 16.79
C PHE A 36 9.83 4.65 16.06
N ASN A 37 8.78 5.21 16.66
CA ASN A 37 7.43 5.20 16.12
C ASN A 37 7.37 5.91 14.77
N SER A 38 8.06 7.05 14.61
CA SER A 38 8.09 7.78 13.33
C SER A 38 8.72 6.97 12.18
N VAL A 39 9.72 6.13 12.48
CA VAL A 39 10.35 5.25 11.49
C VAL A 39 9.45 4.04 11.22
N LYS A 40 8.83 3.48 12.27
CA LYS A 40 7.90 2.37 12.16
C LYS A 40 6.69 2.72 11.30
N GLU A 41 6.10 3.90 11.47
CA GLU A 41 4.98 4.37 10.64
C GLU A 41 5.35 4.43 9.16
N LYS A 42 6.54 4.96 8.83
CA LYS A 42 7.03 5.00 7.45
C LYS A 42 7.26 3.60 6.88
N TYR A 43 7.81 2.71 7.69
CA TYR A 43 8.01 1.30 7.32
C TYR A 43 6.67 0.62 7.03
N ASP A 44 5.71 0.74 7.94
CA ASP A 44 4.39 0.12 7.82
C ASP A 44 3.65 0.66 6.58
N ALA A 45 3.70 1.97 6.33
CA ALA A 45 3.10 2.60 5.15
C ALA A 45 3.76 2.16 3.82
N ILE A 46 5.07 1.94 3.80
CA ILE A 46 5.76 1.39 2.62
C ILE A 46 5.36 -0.06 2.40
N ASN A 47 5.30 -0.85 3.48
CA ASN A 47 4.95 -2.25 3.42
C ASN A 47 3.51 -2.45 2.92
N GLU A 48 2.57 -1.61 3.36
CA GLU A 48 1.19 -1.58 2.84
C GLU A 48 1.17 -1.33 1.32
N LYS A 49 1.92 -0.33 0.84
CA LYS A 49 2.03 -0.04 -0.60
C LYS A 49 2.64 -1.19 -1.40
N ILE A 50 3.60 -1.92 -0.82
CA ILE A 50 4.20 -3.09 -1.45
C ILE A 50 3.16 -4.21 -1.58
N GLU A 51 2.42 -4.48 -0.51
CA GLU A 51 1.44 -5.56 -0.50
C GLU A 51 0.27 -5.28 -1.45
N ASP A 52 -0.23 -4.04 -1.46
CA ASP A 52 -1.23 -3.57 -2.40
C ASP A 52 -0.77 -3.73 -3.88
N LYS A 53 0.50 -3.40 -4.19
CA LYS A 53 1.07 -3.65 -5.52
C LYS A 53 1.14 -5.14 -5.87
N LYS A 54 1.54 -6.00 -4.93
CA LYS A 54 1.59 -7.46 -5.15
C LYS A 54 0.20 -8.03 -5.42
N ILE A 55 -0.79 -7.62 -4.63
CA ILE A 55 -2.19 -8.04 -4.80
C ILE A 55 -2.70 -7.65 -6.19
N ARG A 56 -2.52 -6.39 -6.60
CA ARG A 56 -2.90 -5.93 -7.94
C ARG A 56 -2.19 -6.69 -9.05
N HIS A 57 -0.89 -6.97 -8.90
CA HIS A 57 -0.13 -7.74 -9.88
C HIS A 57 -0.68 -9.18 -10.02
N ILE A 58 -0.97 -9.86 -8.90
CA ILE A 58 -1.56 -11.20 -8.91
C ILE A 58 -2.95 -11.18 -9.56
N GLN A 59 -3.79 -10.20 -9.23
CA GLN A 59 -5.12 -10.04 -9.82
C GLN A 59 -5.05 -9.80 -11.32
N ALA A 60 -4.17 -8.89 -11.77
CA ALA A 60 -3.96 -8.62 -13.19
C ALA A 60 -3.44 -9.85 -13.93
N GLY A 61 -2.48 -10.59 -13.36
CA GLY A 61 -1.96 -11.82 -13.96
C GLY A 61 -3.03 -12.91 -14.09
N ARG A 62 -3.88 -13.09 -13.07
CA ARG A 62 -5.02 -14.01 -13.13
C ARG A 62 -6.01 -13.60 -14.21
N PHE A 63 -6.32 -12.31 -14.28
CA PHE A 63 -7.22 -11.77 -15.30
C PHE A 63 -6.69 -12.01 -16.72
N ILE A 64 -5.43 -11.66 -16.99
CA ILE A 64 -4.80 -11.90 -18.30
C ILE A 64 -4.80 -13.38 -18.65
N LYS A 65 -4.50 -14.26 -17.68
CA LYS A 65 -4.53 -15.71 -17.91
C LYS A 65 -5.94 -16.18 -18.30
N THR A 66 -6.98 -15.70 -17.62
CA THR A 66 -8.37 -16.00 -17.98
C THR A 66 -8.69 -15.50 -19.38
N LEU A 67 -8.35 -14.25 -19.69
CA LEU A 67 -8.59 -13.65 -21.00
C LEU A 67 -7.93 -14.45 -22.14
N LEU A 68 -6.67 -14.87 -21.97
CA LEU A 68 -5.94 -15.65 -22.99
C LEU A 68 -6.40 -17.11 -23.12
N THR A 69 -7.25 -17.59 -22.22
CA THR A 69 -7.83 -18.94 -22.30
C THR A 69 -9.15 -18.94 -23.09
N GLU A 70 -9.80 -17.80 -23.23
CA GLU A 70 -10.99 -17.64 -24.06
C GLU A 70 -10.58 -17.53 -25.53
N ASP A 71 -11.19 -18.32 -26.43
CA ASP A 71 -11.07 -18.13 -27.88
C ASP A 71 -11.66 -16.77 -28.28
N GLU A 72 -11.33 -16.27 -29.49
CA GLU A 72 -11.90 -15.02 -30.04
C GLU A 72 -13.43 -14.98 -29.86
N THR A 73 -13.89 -14.21 -28.88
CA THR A 73 -15.30 -14.16 -28.53
C THR A 73 -16.04 -13.33 -29.57
N THR A 74 -16.89 -13.98 -30.37
CA THR A 74 -17.82 -13.30 -31.29
C THR A 74 -19.06 -12.74 -30.57
N THR A 75 -19.21 -13.03 -29.28
CA THR A 75 -20.33 -12.59 -28.44
C THR A 75 -19.85 -11.59 -27.39
N PHE A 76 -20.70 -10.60 -27.11
CA PHE A 76 -20.42 -9.62 -26.07
C PHE A 76 -20.40 -10.31 -24.70
N SER A 77 -19.27 -10.19 -23.99
CA SER A 77 -19.13 -10.62 -22.60
C SER A 77 -19.14 -9.41 -21.68
N PRO A 78 -20.18 -9.22 -20.84
CA PRO A 78 -20.22 -8.15 -19.84
C PRO A 78 -19.00 -8.18 -18.90
N LEU A 79 -18.50 -9.37 -18.58
CA LEU A 79 -17.33 -9.56 -17.72
C LEU A 79 -16.05 -9.05 -18.39
N LEU A 80 -15.85 -9.36 -19.68
CA LEU A 80 -14.71 -8.84 -20.44
C LEU A 80 -14.81 -7.32 -20.65
N TRP A 81 -16.02 -6.84 -20.94
CA TRP A 81 -16.26 -5.40 -21.08
C TRP A 81 -15.93 -4.64 -19.80
N GLN A 82 -16.46 -5.05 -18.64
CA GLN A 82 -16.21 -4.38 -17.36
C GLN A 82 -14.74 -4.43 -16.94
N SER A 83 -14.01 -5.49 -17.29
CA SER A 83 -12.61 -5.65 -16.92
C SER A 83 -11.65 -4.84 -17.78
N LEU A 84 -12.02 -4.59 -19.04
CA LEU A 84 -11.25 -3.74 -19.97
C LEU A 84 -11.65 -2.26 -19.90
N PHE A 85 -12.89 -1.96 -19.47
CA PHE A 85 -13.40 -0.60 -19.32
C PHE A 85 -12.67 0.19 -18.22
N ASP A 86 -12.45 1.48 -18.48
CA ASP A 86 -11.87 2.43 -17.53
C ASP A 86 -12.93 3.46 -17.09
N TYR A 87 -13.34 4.36 -17.99
CA TYR A 87 -14.37 5.37 -17.71
C TYR A 87 -15.09 5.81 -19.00
N ALA A 88 -16.22 6.50 -18.86
CA ALA A 88 -16.97 7.07 -19.98
C ALA A 88 -16.94 8.60 -19.95
N LYS A 89 -16.68 9.23 -21.11
CA LYS A 89 -16.77 10.68 -21.32
C LYS A 89 -18.14 11.00 -21.90
N VAL A 90 -18.87 11.93 -21.28
CA VAL A 90 -20.14 12.45 -21.82
C VAL A 90 -19.91 13.85 -22.33
N SER A 91 -20.17 14.06 -23.62
CA SER A 91 -20.03 15.37 -24.27
C SER A 91 -21.34 16.15 -24.23
N ARG A 92 -21.24 17.47 -24.46
CA ARG A 92 -22.36 18.41 -24.27
C ARG A 92 -23.53 18.17 -25.24
N ASP A 93 -23.27 17.54 -26.37
CA ASP A 93 -24.26 17.09 -27.36
C ASP A 93 -24.89 15.72 -27.03
N GLY A 94 -24.48 15.10 -25.92
CA GLY A 94 -24.98 13.82 -25.46
C GLY A 94 -24.20 12.61 -25.98
N LYS A 95 -23.13 12.79 -26.76
CA LYS A 95 -22.31 11.65 -27.22
C LYS A 95 -21.50 11.08 -26.04
N ILE A 96 -21.53 9.75 -25.91
CA ILE A 96 -20.77 8.98 -24.91
C ILE A 96 -19.58 8.35 -25.62
N THR A 97 -18.39 8.52 -25.05
CA THR A 97 -17.16 7.84 -25.49
C THR A 97 -16.65 6.97 -24.36
N PHE A 98 -16.53 5.67 -24.60
CA PHE A 98 -16.04 4.71 -23.64
C PHE A 98 -14.52 4.60 -23.79
N VAL A 99 -13.80 4.84 -22.69
CA VAL A 99 -12.35 4.73 -22.62
C VAL A 99 -11.99 3.43 -21.92
N PHE A 100 -11.13 2.65 -22.57
CA PHE A 100 -10.62 1.38 -22.08
C PHE A 100 -9.25 1.56 -21.44
N ARG A 101 -8.86 0.62 -20.57
CA ARG A 101 -7.60 0.68 -19.81
C ARG A 101 -6.35 0.62 -20.69
N ASN A 102 -6.49 0.18 -21.94
CA ASN A 102 -5.42 0.20 -22.94
C ASN A 102 -5.35 1.53 -23.74
N GLY A 103 -6.20 2.51 -23.41
CA GLY A 103 -6.31 3.79 -24.12
C GLY A 103 -7.19 3.77 -25.37
N MET A 104 -7.82 2.64 -25.69
CA MET A 104 -8.80 2.57 -26.80
C MET A 104 -10.05 3.38 -26.43
N GLU A 105 -10.57 4.14 -27.40
CA GLU A 105 -11.80 4.91 -27.27
C GLU A 105 -12.82 4.44 -28.31
N ILE A 106 -14.06 4.20 -27.88
CA ILE A 106 -15.19 3.79 -28.74
C ILE A 106 -16.41 4.67 -28.50
#